data_AF-A0A2H3FPJ2-F1
#
_entry.id   AF-A0A2H3FPJ2-F1
#
_cell.length_a   1.000
_cell.length_b   1.000
_cell.length_c   1.000
_cell.angle_alpha   90.00
_cell.angle_beta   90.00
_cell.angle_gamma   90.00
#
_symmetry.space_group_name_H-M   'P 1'
#
loop_
_entity.id
_entity.type
_entity.pdbx_description
1 polymer ?
#
loop_
_entity_poly.entity_id
_entity_poly.type
_entity_poly.pdbx_seq_one_letter_code
_entity_poly.pdbx_strand_id
1 'polypeptide(L)'
;MTGGKDFKYTTSGIWLLASRINHSCVGNCRRSFIGDMQIVRATRDLVADTELFFCYRLPVPFESYQEAQECFNNWGFTCDCGLCLRKKATSGSVFQRRKVLAEGLQRLLDHPDSGNGAKASRLIKALEETYPTNNDCAIQLELWEPYFAFGAHLLKNNQLNDAAKMILKGLKALGHSIIACPPNDITDRPRLEVERWGVANDAVPWAFYNLVNVYRQLAPELCLAAEYYAEVSYTMVVGEKETWPEVFSSSS
;
A
#
# COMPACT_ATOMS: atom_id res chain seq x y z
N MET A 1 -7.60 -1.26 9.94
CA MET A 1 -7.87 -2.05 11.15
C MET A 1 -7.23 -3.43 11.00
N THR A 2 -6.03 -3.64 11.53
CA THR A 2 -5.41 -4.97 11.56
C THR A 2 -6.03 -5.76 12.71
N GLY A 3 -7.10 -6.50 12.43
CA GLY A 3 -7.68 -7.42 13.39
C GLY A 3 -6.60 -8.34 13.94
N GLY A 4 -6.43 -8.35 15.27
CA GLY A 4 -5.56 -9.30 15.95
C GLY A 4 -5.93 -10.74 15.59
N LYS A 5 -5.00 -11.68 15.81
CA LYS A 5 -5.06 -13.10 15.40
C LYS A 5 -6.35 -13.86 15.77
N ASP A 6 -7.27 -13.28 16.55
CA ASP A 6 -8.53 -13.88 17.00
C ASP A 6 -9.82 -13.13 16.59
N PHE A 7 -9.76 -12.12 15.71
CA PHE A 7 -10.98 -11.42 15.26
C PHE A 7 -11.81 -12.31 14.32
N LYS A 8 -12.85 -12.96 14.85
CA LYS A 8 -13.86 -13.67 14.07
C LYS A 8 -15.02 -12.73 13.75
N TYR A 9 -15.28 -12.52 12.47
CA TYR A 9 -16.55 -11.93 12.04
C TYR A 9 -17.70 -12.84 12.49
N THR A 10 -18.62 -12.31 13.28
CA THR A 10 -19.77 -13.06 13.83
C THR A 10 -21.03 -12.93 12.98
N THR A 11 -20.98 -12.12 11.93
CA THR A 11 -22.12 -11.80 11.06
C THR A 11 -21.84 -12.16 9.61
N SER A 12 -22.90 -12.41 8.84
CA SER A 12 -22.84 -12.71 7.41
C SER A 12 -24.02 -12.03 6.72
N GLY A 13 -23.82 -11.63 5.47
CA GLY A 13 -24.86 -11.01 4.63
C GLY A 13 -24.66 -11.35 3.16
N ILE A 14 -25.71 -11.17 2.37
CA ILE A 14 -25.72 -11.48 0.93
C ILE A 14 -26.13 -10.21 0.17
N TRP A 15 -25.24 -9.70 -0.68
CA TRP A 15 -25.50 -8.53 -1.53
C TRP A 15 -25.46 -8.96 -2.99
N LEU A 16 -26.62 -9.35 -3.54
CA LEU A 16 -26.72 -9.98 -4.87
C LEU A 16 -26.08 -9.17 -6.01
N LEU A 17 -26.12 -7.84 -5.95
CA LEU A 17 -25.50 -6.99 -6.96
C LEU A 17 -23.98 -7.02 -6.88
N ALA A 18 -23.42 -6.87 -5.67
CA ALA A 18 -21.98 -6.87 -5.46
C ALA A 18 -21.35 -8.27 -5.63
N SER A 19 -22.13 -9.34 -5.44
CA SER A 19 -21.70 -10.72 -5.72
C SER A 19 -21.38 -10.99 -7.21
N ARG A 20 -21.69 -10.06 -8.11
CA ARG A 20 -21.30 -10.13 -9.53
C ARG A 20 -19.87 -9.63 -9.80
N ILE A 21 -19.24 -8.96 -8.84
CA ILE A 21 -17.92 -8.37 -8.99
C ILE A 21 -16.86 -9.44 -8.75
N ASN A 22 -16.00 -9.66 -9.74
CA ASN A 22 -14.98 -10.70 -9.69
C ASN A 22 -13.81 -10.36 -8.75
N HIS A 23 -13.03 -11.40 -8.44
CA HIS A 23 -11.83 -11.28 -7.64
C HIS A 23 -10.65 -10.73 -8.46
N SER A 24 -9.91 -9.80 -7.86
CA SER A 24 -8.49 -9.61 -8.17
C SER A 24 -7.74 -9.28 -6.89
N CYS A 25 -6.58 -9.89 -6.67
CA CYS A 25 -5.74 -9.62 -5.49
C CYS A 25 -5.36 -8.13 -5.40
N VAL A 26 -5.34 -7.46 -6.55
CA VAL A 26 -4.94 -6.05 -6.74
C VAL A 26 -6.05 -5.25 -7.43
N GLY A 27 -7.30 -5.55 -7.06
CA GLY A 27 -8.52 -5.02 -7.67
C GLY A 27 -8.59 -3.50 -7.78
N ASN A 28 -9.43 -3.04 -8.70
CA ASN A 28 -9.65 -1.63 -9.01
C ASN A 28 -10.81 -0.99 -8.21
N CYS A 29 -11.46 -1.80 -7.37
CA CYS A 29 -12.45 -1.38 -6.40
C CYS A 29 -12.09 -1.92 -5.01
N ARG A 30 -12.63 -1.26 -3.99
CA ARG A 30 -12.56 -1.69 -2.59
C ARG A 30 -13.97 -1.79 -2.03
N ARG A 31 -14.22 -2.86 -1.28
CA ARG A 31 -15.45 -3.00 -0.50
C ARG A 31 -15.23 -2.54 0.94
N SER A 32 -16.22 -1.88 1.50
CA SER A 32 -16.33 -1.53 2.91
C SER A 32 -17.79 -1.67 3.37
N PHE A 33 -18.04 -1.47 4.66
CA PHE A 33 -19.36 -1.66 5.25
C PHE A 33 -19.67 -0.54 6.24
N ILE A 34 -20.91 -0.04 6.21
CA ILE A 34 -21.48 0.82 7.26
C ILE A 34 -22.73 0.09 7.76
N GLY A 35 -22.64 -0.52 8.94
CA GLY A 35 -23.69 -1.42 9.43
C GLY A 35 -23.92 -2.59 8.46
N ASP A 36 -25.13 -2.69 7.92
CA ASP A 36 -25.56 -3.69 6.93
C ASP A 36 -25.50 -3.19 5.47
N MET A 37 -25.03 -1.97 5.24
CA MET A 37 -24.81 -1.43 3.91
C MET A 37 -23.40 -1.76 3.43
N GLN A 38 -23.29 -2.49 2.31
CA GLN A 38 -22.03 -2.68 1.61
C GLN A 38 -21.78 -1.54 0.63
N ILE A 39 -20.58 -0.96 0.70
CA ILE A 39 -20.12 0.08 -0.21
C ILE A 39 -19.03 -0.52 -1.08
N VAL A 40 -19.16 -0.36 -2.40
CA VAL A 40 -18.09 -0.68 -3.36
C VAL A 40 -17.66 0.62 -4.02
N ARG A 41 -16.37 0.94 -3.92
CA ARG A 41 -15.81 2.18 -4.46
C ARG A 41 -14.66 1.90 -5.40
N ALA A 42 -14.64 2.58 -6.54
CA ALA A 42 -13.46 2.61 -7.41
C ALA A 42 -12.27 3.21 -6.66
N THR A 43 -11.09 2.59 -6.81
CA THR A 43 -9.86 3.00 -6.11
C THR A 43 -8.78 3.50 -7.06
N ARG A 44 -9.17 3.72 -8.32
CA ARG A 44 -8.36 4.29 -9.39
C ARG A 44 -9.29 4.78 -10.49
N ASP A 45 -8.75 5.57 -11.41
CA ASP A 45 -9.50 5.99 -12.59
C ASP A 45 -9.83 4.78 -13.47
N LEU A 46 -11.08 4.71 -13.91
CA LEU A 46 -11.61 3.62 -14.71
C LEU A 46 -12.12 4.18 -16.03
N VAL A 47 -11.66 3.61 -17.14
CA VAL A 47 -12.26 3.86 -18.45
C VAL A 47 -13.63 3.19 -18.48
N ALA A 48 -14.56 3.73 -19.29
CA ALA A 48 -15.83 3.06 -19.56
C ALA A 48 -15.62 1.58 -19.93
N ASP A 49 -16.57 0.74 -19.51
CA ASP A 49 -16.56 -0.72 -19.75
C ASP A 49 -15.41 -1.50 -19.09
N THR A 50 -14.63 -0.87 -18.21
CA THR A 50 -13.65 -1.58 -17.38
C THR A 50 -14.37 -2.51 -16.40
N GLU A 51 -14.02 -3.80 -16.43
CA GLU A 51 -14.53 -4.76 -15.45
C GLU A 51 -14.13 -4.37 -14.02
N LEU A 52 -15.09 -4.42 -13.10
CA LEU A 52 -14.85 -4.11 -11.71
C LEU A 52 -14.31 -5.34 -10.98
N PHE A 53 -13.30 -5.15 -10.14
CA PHE A 53 -12.74 -6.19 -9.30
C PHE A 53 -12.51 -5.67 -7.88
N PHE A 54 -12.85 -6.47 -6.87
CA PHE A 54 -12.35 -6.25 -5.51
C PHE A 54 -11.71 -7.50 -4.94
N CYS A 55 -10.89 -7.31 -3.91
CA CYS A 55 -10.13 -8.37 -3.30
C CYS A 55 -11.02 -9.22 -2.35
N TYR A 56 -11.30 -10.47 -2.69
CA TYR A 56 -12.05 -11.39 -1.80
C TYR A 56 -11.28 -11.66 -0.50
N ARG A 57 -9.96 -11.85 -0.64
CA ARG A 57 -9.00 -12.07 0.44
C ARG A 57 -7.77 -11.20 0.20
N LEU A 58 -7.39 -10.38 1.19
CA LEU A 58 -6.21 -9.53 1.08
C LEU A 58 -4.94 -10.37 0.79
N PRO A 59 -4.04 -9.90 -0.08
CA PRO A 59 -2.80 -10.61 -0.35
C PRO A 59 -1.95 -10.73 0.91
N VAL A 60 -1.45 -11.94 1.16
CA VAL A 60 -0.55 -12.20 2.29
C VAL A 60 0.91 -12.12 1.80
N PRO A 61 1.76 -11.31 2.46
CA PRO A 61 3.21 -11.29 2.19
C PRO A 61 3.82 -12.68 2.38
N PHE A 62 4.81 -13.02 1.55
CA PHE A 62 5.51 -14.32 1.63
C PHE A 62 4.60 -15.55 1.53
N GLU A 63 3.47 -15.42 0.85
CA GLU A 63 2.65 -16.53 0.40
C GLU A 63 3.09 -16.98 -1.00
N SER A 64 3.31 -18.27 -1.20
CA SER A 64 3.62 -18.85 -2.51
C SER A 64 2.42 -18.75 -3.47
N TYR A 65 2.64 -19.08 -4.74
CA TYR A 65 1.52 -19.15 -5.70
C TYR A 65 0.51 -20.22 -5.28
N GLN A 66 0.97 -21.41 -4.90
CA GLN A 66 0.11 -22.53 -4.52
C GLN A 66 -0.76 -22.20 -3.30
N GLU A 67 -0.16 -21.70 -2.22
CA GLU A 67 -0.88 -21.31 -0.99
C GLU A 67 -1.93 -20.22 -1.28
N ALA A 68 -1.61 -19.26 -2.15
CA ALA A 68 -2.56 -18.23 -2.57
C ALA A 68 -3.75 -18.82 -3.33
N GLN A 69 -3.53 -19.77 -4.25
CA GLN A 69 -4.59 -20.41 -5.02
C GLN A 69 -5.49 -21.31 -4.17
N GLU A 70 -4.92 -22.04 -3.21
CA GLU A 70 -5.68 -22.91 -2.30
C GLU A 70 -6.78 -22.15 -1.55
N CYS A 71 -6.53 -20.88 -1.23
CA CYS A 71 -7.48 -20.01 -0.57
C CYS A 71 -8.66 -19.59 -1.45
N PHE A 72 -8.64 -19.87 -2.77
CA PHE A 72 -9.75 -19.61 -3.69
C PHE A 72 -10.52 -20.88 -4.10
N ASN A 73 -10.13 -22.06 -3.59
CA ASN A 73 -10.74 -23.35 -3.95
C ASN A 73 -12.27 -23.38 -3.74
N ASN A 74 -12.77 -22.71 -2.69
CA ASN A 74 -14.20 -22.65 -2.39
C ASN A 74 -15.03 -21.88 -3.45
N TRP A 75 -14.39 -21.08 -4.29
CA TRP A 75 -15.03 -20.33 -5.38
C TRP A 75 -14.90 -21.01 -6.75
N GLY A 76 -14.10 -22.07 -6.86
CA GLY A 76 -13.96 -22.82 -8.11
C GLY A 76 -13.22 -22.11 -9.25
N PHE A 77 -12.33 -21.15 -8.94
CA PHE A 77 -11.49 -20.47 -9.94
C PHE A 77 -10.01 -20.49 -9.56
N THR A 78 -9.14 -20.21 -10.54
CA THR A 78 -7.71 -19.93 -10.34
C THR A 78 -7.46 -18.46 -10.62
N CYS A 79 -6.91 -17.72 -9.65
CA CYS A 79 -6.60 -16.31 -9.80
C CYS A 79 -5.37 -16.11 -10.72
N ASP A 80 -5.55 -15.38 -11.81
CA ASP A 80 -4.53 -15.05 -12.80
C ASP A 80 -4.19 -13.55 -12.83
N CYS A 81 -4.56 -12.81 -11.77
CA CYS A 81 -4.20 -11.40 -11.69
C CYS A 81 -2.68 -11.19 -11.70
N GLY A 82 -2.23 -9.97 -12.04
CA GLY A 82 -0.80 -9.67 -12.18
C GLY A 82 0.06 -10.00 -10.95
N LEU A 83 -0.51 -9.97 -9.73
CA LEU A 83 0.18 -10.40 -8.52
C LEU A 83 0.37 -11.92 -8.46
N CYS A 84 -0.67 -12.70 -8.75
CA CYS A 84 -0.61 -14.17 -8.79
C CYS A 84 0.33 -14.66 -9.90
N LEU A 85 0.27 -14.09 -11.10
CA LEU A 85 1.19 -14.43 -12.18
C LEU A 85 2.64 -14.14 -11.80
N ARG A 86 2.91 -13.07 -11.05
CA ARG A 86 4.25 -12.77 -10.55
C ARG A 86 4.72 -13.77 -9.49
N LYS A 87 3.84 -14.16 -8.56
CA LYS A 87 4.14 -15.25 -7.61
C LYS A 87 4.49 -16.53 -8.37
N LYS A 88 3.72 -16.88 -9.41
CA LYS A 88 3.96 -18.06 -10.27
C LYS A 88 5.30 -18.01 -11.01
N ALA A 89 5.69 -16.82 -11.49
CA ALA A 89 6.95 -16.61 -12.20
C ALA A 89 8.18 -16.47 -11.28
N THR A 90 7.99 -16.26 -9.97
CA THR A 90 9.09 -16.10 -9.01
C THR A 90 9.64 -17.48 -8.65
N SER A 91 10.93 -17.71 -8.87
CA SER A 91 11.58 -18.97 -8.49
C SER A 91 11.62 -19.14 -6.96
N GLY A 92 11.64 -20.40 -6.49
CA GLY A 92 11.70 -20.71 -5.07
C GLY A 92 12.92 -20.09 -4.35
N SER A 93 14.07 -20.01 -5.03
CA SER A 93 15.27 -19.37 -4.48
C SER A 93 15.12 -17.85 -4.31
N VAL A 94 14.50 -17.16 -5.27
CA VAL A 94 14.22 -15.73 -5.18
C VAL A 94 13.18 -15.46 -4.10
N PHE A 95 12.12 -16.27 -4.03
CA PHE A 95 11.11 -16.18 -2.98
C PHE A 95 11.71 -16.35 -1.57
N GLN A 96 12.53 -17.38 -1.37
CA GLN A 96 13.20 -17.60 -0.08
C GLN A 96 14.17 -16.47 0.26
N ARG A 97 14.92 -15.95 -0.72
CA ARG A 97 15.79 -14.79 -0.53
C ARG A 97 14.99 -13.54 -0.09
N ARG A 98 13.85 -13.26 -0.73
CA ARG A 98 12.93 -12.17 -0.33
C ARG A 98 12.51 -12.30 1.13
N LYS A 99 12.04 -13.49 1.51
CA LYS A 99 11.58 -13.78 2.87
C LYS A 99 12.66 -13.51 3.92
N VAL A 100 13.87 -14.05 3.72
CA VAL A 100 15.00 -13.84 4.65
C VAL A 100 15.39 -12.37 4.77
N LEU A 101 15.44 -11.63 3.66
CA LEU A 101 15.77 -10.20 3.66
C LEU A 101 14.73 -9.37 4.41
N ALA A 102 13.44 -9.64 4.17
CA ALA A 102 12.35 -8.92 4.82
C ALA A 102 12.24 -9.24 6.32
N GLU A 103 12.40 -10.50 6.73
CA GLU A 103 12.47 -10.89 8.15
C GLU A 103 13.68 -10.26 8.85
N GLY A 104 14.81 -10.11 8.15
CA GLY A 104 15.98 -9.37 8.64
C GLY A 104 15.68 -7.88 8.83
N LEU A 105 14.94 -7.28 7.90
CA LEU A 105 14.58 -5.87 7.93
C LEU A 105 13.54 -5.57 9.02
N GLN A 106 12.50 -6.39 9.13
CA GLN A 106 11.46 -6.24 10.16
C GLN A 106 12.08 -6.25 11.57
N ARG A 107 12.96 -7.21 11.87
CA ARG A 107 13.65 -7.28 13.16
C ARG A 107 14.46 -6.03 13.50
N LEU A 108 15.04 -5.35 12.50
CA LEU A 108 15.78 -4.11 12.73
C LEU A 108 14.86 -2.91 12.97
N LEU A 109 13.68 -2.92 12.35
CA LEU A 109 12.68 -1.86 12.50
C LEU A 109 11.90 -1.99 13.83
N ASP A 110 11.70 -3.20 14.32
CA ASP A 110 11.07 -3.49 15.61
C ASP A 110 11.97 -3.12 16.80
N HIS A 111 13.28 -3.18 16.61
CA HIS A 111 14.30 -2.83 17.62
C HIS A 111 15.26 -1.77 17.08
N PRO A 112 14.81 -0.52 16.93
CA PRO A 112 15.61 0.53 16.32
C PRO A 112 16.69 1.06 17.29
N ASP A 113 17.95 0.73 17.00
CA ASP A 113 19.13 1.31 17.65
C ASP A 113 19.85 2.32 16.74
N SER A 114 20.70 3.17 17.31
CA SER A 114 21.39 4.29 16.64
C SER A 114 22.34 3.91 15.46
N GLY A 115 22.48 2.62 15.14
CA GLY A 115 23.26 2.12 13.98
C GLY A 115 22.43 1.41 12.90
N ASN A 116 21.10 1.26 13.08
CA ASN A 116 20.29 0.38 12.25
C ASN A 116 19.93 0.96 10.87
N GLY A 117 20.00 2.28 10.67
CA GLY A 117 19.60 2.94 9.43
C GLY A 117 20.41 2.51 8.20
N ALA A 118 21.74 2.45 8.30
CA ALA A 118 22.59 2.01 7.20
C ALA A 118 22.36 0.53 6.84
N LYS A 119 22.10 -0.31 7.85
CA LYS A 119 21.80 -1.73 7.66
C LYS A 119 20.41 -1.94 7.04
N ALA A 120 19.41 -1.18 7.49
CA ALA A 120 18.06 -1.17 6.92
C ALA A 120 18.11 -0.78 5.43
N SER A 121 18.80 0.31 5.07
CA SER A 121 18.98 0.74 3.68
C SER A 121 19.65 -0.34 2.80
N ARG A 122 20.64 -1.07 3.33
CA ARG A 122 21.28 -2.19 2.60
C ARG A 122 20.32 -3.35 2.37
N LEU A 123 19.54 -3.74 3.38
CA LEU A 123 18.56 -4.82 3.27
C LEU A 123 17.41 -4.45 2.32
N ILE A 124 16.92 -3.21 2.38
CA ILE A 124 15.93 -2.69 1.44
C ILE A 124 16.46 -2.79 0.01
N LYS A 125 17.69 -2.32 -0.26
CA LYS A 125 18.30 -2.39 -1.59
C LYS A 125 18.44 -3.85 -2.07
N ALA A 126 18.92 -4.74 -1.20
CA ALA A 126 19.02 -6.16 -1.53
C ALA A 126 17.65 -6.80 -1.81
N LEU A 127 16.58 -6.32 -1.16
CA LEU A 127 15.21 -6.75 -1.39
C LEU A 127 14.66 -6.20 -2.71
N GLU A 128 14.94 -4.93 -3.05
CA GLU A 128 14.63 -4.34 -4.37
C GLU A 128 15.21 -5.18 -5.51
N GLU A 129 16.47 -5.61 -5.38
CA GLU A 129 17.17 -6.43 -6.38
C GLU A 129 16.53 -7.80 -6.63
N THR A 130 15.64 -8.25 -5.75
CA THR A 130 14.91 -9.50 -5.98
C THR A 130 13.73 -9.33 -6.93
N TYR A 131 13.28 -8.10 -7.21
CA TYR A 131 12.18 -7.82 -8.12
C TYR A 131 12.68 -7.51 -9.54
N PRO A 132 11.91 -7.85 -10.58
CA PRO A 132 12.25 -7.45 -11.95
C PRO A 132 12.29 -5.91 -12.08
N THR A 133 13.28 -5.39 -12.79
CA THR A 133 13.50 -3.95 -12.99
C THR A 133 12.55 -3.30 -14.02
N ASN A 134 12.05 -4.05 -15.00
CA ASN A 134 11.36 -3.51 -16.18
C ASN A 134 9.82 -3.57 -16.08
N ASN A 135 9.23 -3.20 -14.95
CA ASN A 135 7.78 -3.24 -14.84
C ASN A 135 7.25 -2.11 -13.94
N ASP A 136 7.13 -0.91 -14.52
CA ASP A 136 6.76 0.33 -13.85
C ASP A 136 5.36 0.32 -13.18
N CYS A 137 4.57 -0.73 -13.37
CA CYS A 137 3.25 -0.89 -12.76
C CYS A 137 3.12 -2.15 -11.88
N ALA A 138 4.25 -2.76 -11.51
CA ALA A 138 4.32 -4.00 -10.77
C ALA A 138 4.21 -3.80 -9.26
N ILE A 139 3.15 -4.32 -8.64
CA ILE A 139 3.08 -4.46 -7.18
C ILE A 139 4.27 -5.25 -6.64
N GLN A 140 4.99 -4.63 -5.70
CA GLN A 140 6.09 -5.20 -4.93
C GLN A 140 5.60 -5.41 -3.49
N LEU A 141 4.81 -6.48 -3.30
CA LEU A 141 4.01 -6.69 -2.09
C LEU A 141 4.84 -6.69 -0.80
N GLU A 142 6.08 -7.19 -0.84
CA GLU A 142 6.95 -7.29 0.33
C GLU A 142 7.80 -6.03 0.58
N LEU A 143 7.67 -4.97 -0.23
CA LEU A 143 8.47 -3.75 -0.11
C LEU A 143 7.73 -2.55 0.49
N TRP A 144 6.41 -2.42 0.28
CA TRP A 144 5.69 -1.21 0.68
C TRP A 144 5.68 -0.97 2.20
N GLU A 145 5.46 -2.03 2.99
CA GLU A 145 5.38 -1.94 4.44
C GLU A 145 6.74 -1.56 5.06
N PRO A 146 7.87 -2.21 4.69
CA PRO A 146 9.17 -1.76 5.15
C PRO A 146 9.51 -0.32 4.73
N TYR A 147 9.10 0.11 3.55
CA TYR A 147 9.27 1.51 3.13
C TYR A 147 8.52 2.49 4.01
N PHE A 148 7.25 2.23 4.31
CA PHE A 148 6.46 3.09 5.19
C PHE A 148 7.00 3.08 6.62
N ALA A 149 7.35 1.90 7.16
CA ALA A 149 7.90 1.78 8.50
C ALA A 149 9.25 2.52 8.63
N PHE A 150 10.15 2.37 7.66
CA PHE A 150 11.43 3.08 7.68
C PHE A 150 11.25 4.58 7.45
N GLY A 151 10.33 4.99 6.56
CA GLY A 151 9.97 6.40 6.36
C GLY A 151 9.43 7.04 7.65
N ALA A 152 8.54 6.36 8.37
CA ALA A 152 8.02 6.83 9.65
C ALA A 152 9.13 6.93 10.72
N HIS A 153 10.07 5.98 10.76
CA HIS A 153 11.23 6.06 11.64
C HIS A 153 12.13 7.27 11.33
N LEU A 154 12.43 7.51 10.04
CA LEU A 154 13.21 8.67 9.60
C LEU A 154 12.51 9.99 9.93
N LEU A 155 11.19 10.07 9.75
CA LEU A 155 10.38 11.23 10.13
C LEU A 155 10.50 11.52 11.63
N LYS A 156 10.38 10.49 12.49
CA LYS A 156 10.55 10.63 13.95
C LYS A 156 11.94 11.16 14.34
N ASN A 157 12.97 10.85 13.56
CA ASN A 157 14.33 11.34 13.74
C ASN A 157 14.62 12.66 12.98
N ASN A 158 13.59 13.33 12.48
CA ASN A 158 13.69 14.58 11.70
C ASN A 158 14.54 14.49 10.42
N GLN A 159 14.70 13.30 9.84
CA GLN A 159 15.39 13.06 8.57
C GLN A 159 14.40 13.18 7.40
N LEU A 160 13.89 14.40 7.19
CA LEU A 160 12.69 14.66 6.40
C LEU A 160 12.79 14.27 4.91
N ASN A 161 13.91 14.58 4.25
CA ASN A 161 14.09 14.26 2.82
C ASN A 161 14.10 12.74 2.58
N ASP A 162 14.82 12.01 3.43
CA ASP A 162 14.87 10.54 3.34
C ASP A 162 13.53 9.91 3.73
N ALA A 163 12.83 10.49 4.71
CA ALA A 163 11.48 10.07 5.08
C ALA A 163 10.51 10.18 3.90
N ALA A 164 10.42 11.34 3.23
CA ALA A 164 9.59 11.52 2.04
C ALA A 164 9.96 10.52 0.94
N LYS A 165 11.27 10.34 0.68
CA LYS A 165 11.76 9.39 -0.32
C LYS A 165 11.30 7.95 -0.02
N MET A 166 11.39 7.50 1.22
CA MET A 166 10.95 6.16 1.60
C MET A 166 9.43 6.00 1.49
N ILE A 167 8.66 7.01 1.93
CA ILE A 167 7.19 6.98 1.82
C ILE A 167 6.76 6.91 0.35
N LEU A 168 7.34 7.73 -0.53
CA LEU A 168 7.03 7.72 -1.97
C LEU A 168 7.42 6.38 -2.62
N LYS A 169 8.55 5.78 -2.22
CA LYS A 169 8.91 4.42 -2.65
C LYS A 169 7.90 3.37 -2.20
N GLY A 170 7.35 3.47 -1.00
CA GLY A 170 6.30 2.57 -0.53
C GLY A 170 5.01 2.68 -1.34
N LEU A 171 4.61 3.91 -1.69
CA LEU A 171 3.48 4.15 -2.60
C LEU A 171 3.77 3.56 -4.00
N LYS A 172 4.99 3.75 -4.54
CA LYS A 172 5.39 3.12 -5.80
C LYS A 172 5.38 1.59 -5.73
N ALA A 173 5.79 0.99 -4.61
CA ALA A 173 5.72 -0.46 -4.39
C ALA A 173 4.28 -1.00 -4.37
N LEU A 174 3.31 -0.17 -4.00
CA LEU A 174 1.86 -0.44 -4.16
C LEU A 174 1.33 -0.08 -5.56
N GLY A 175 2.19 0.28 -6.51
CA GLY A 175 1.82 0.56 -7.90
C GLY A 175 1.24 1.94 -8.15
N HIS A 176 1.35 2.87 -7.20
CA HIS A 176 0.99 4.28 -7.42
C HIS A 176 2.04 4.95 -8.32
N SER A 177 1.58 5.71 -9.32
CA SER A 177 2.42 6.63 -10.11
C SER A 177 2.24 8.02 -9.53
N ILE A 178 3.32 8.61 -9.00
CA ILE A 178 3.27 9.89 -8.29
C ILE A 178 4.39 10.78 -8.80
N ILE A 179 4.03 11.97 -9.25
CA ILE A 179 4.97 13.06 -9.47
C ILE A 179 5.18 13.74 -8.12
N ALA A 180 6.41 13.70 -7.62
CA ALA A 180 6.81 14.38 -6.39
C ALA A 180 8.13 15.11 -6.63
N CYS A 181 8.04 16.42 -6.88
CA CYS A 181 9.19 17.29 -7.04
C CYS A 181 9.41 18.06 -5.73
N PRO A 182 10.40 17.67 -4.90
CA PRO A 182 10.78 18.48 -3.75
C PRO A 182 11.37 19.83 -4.22
N PRO A 183 11.30 20.90 -3.41
CA PRO A 183 11.51 22.30 -3.83
C PRO A 183 12.95 22.72 -4.21
N ASN A 184 13.83 21.81 -4.69
CA ASN A 184 15.27 22.08 -4.72
C ASN A 184 15.95 22.29 -6.09
N ASP A 185 15.27 22.34 -7.24
CA ASP A 185 15.95 22.59 -8.52
C ASP A 185 15.22 23.60 -9.43
N ILE A 186 15.55 24.88 -9.23
CA ILE A 186 15.71 26.05 -10.14
C ILE A 186 14.69 26.32 -11.29
N THR A 187 13.81 25.40 -11.68
CA THR A 187 12.88 25.59 -12.81
C THR A 187 11.47 25.04 -12.62
N ASP A 188 11.23 24.10 -11.70
CA ASP A 188 9.91 23.50 -11.53
C ASP A 188 9.21 23.93 -10.23
N ARG A 189 7.92 24.22 -10.33
CA ARG A 189 7.06 24.44 -9.16
C ARG A 189 7.00 23.14 -8.36
N PRO A 190 7.08 23.19 -7.02
CA PRO A 190 6.84 22.02 -6.17
C PRO A 190 5.50 21.38 -6.54
N ARG A 191 5.52 20.07 -6.77
CA ARG A 191 4.34 19.29 -7.17
C ARG A 191 4.28 18.00 -6.38
N LEU A 192 3.06 17.68 -5.94
CA LEU A 192 2.67 16.35 -5.50
C LEU A 192 1.40 16.01 -6.28
N GLU A 193 1.48 15.03 -7.17
CA GLU A 193 0.37 14.63 -8.02
C GLU A 193 0.33 13.11 -8.19
N VAL A 194 -0.81 12.49 -7.88
CA VAL A 194 -1.06 11.08 -8.17
C VAL A 194 -1.58 10.96 -9.59
N GLU A 195 -0.72 10.54 -10.52
CA GLU A 195 -1.10 10.30 -11.92
C GLU A 195 -1.87 8.98 -12.07
N ARG A 196 -1.58 8.00 -11.22
CA ARG A 196 -2.26 6.72 -11.22
C ARG A 196 -2.30 6.14 -9.82
N TRP A 197 -3.50 5.80 -9.36
CA TRP A 197 -3.67 5.05 -8.13
C TRP A 197 -3.32 3.56 -8.32
N GLY A 198 -2.52 3.06 -7.39
CA GLY A 198 -2.17 1.66 -7.25
C GLY A 198 -3.19 0.87 -6.41
N VAL A 199 -2.69 -0.05 -5.59
CA VAL A 199 -3.52 -0.82 -4.65
C VAL A 199 -3.89 0.06 -3.46
N ALA A 200 -5.20 0.22 -3.24
CA ALA A 200 -5.73 0.85 -2.04
C ALA A 200 -5.73 -0.14 -0.86
N ASN A 201 -4.87 0.14 0.13
CA ASN A 201 -4.84 -0.58 1.40
C ASN A 201 -4.90 0.41 2.57
N ASP A 202 -5.13 -0.13 3.77
CA ASP A 202 -5.33 0.67 4.98
C ASP A 202 -4.13 1.55 5.36
N ALA A 203 -2.94 1.31 4.78
CA ALA A 203 -1.73 2.08 5.06
C ALA A 203 -1.55 3.29 4.14
N VAL A 204 -2.18 3.31 2.96
CA VAL A 204 -2.05 4.41 1.98
C VAL A 204 -2.45 5.78 2.58
N PRO A 205 -3.57 5.91 3.32
CA PRO A 205 -3.94 7.20 3.91
C PRO A 205 -2.89 7.73 4.89
N TRP A 206 -2.32 6.83 5.70
CA TRP A 206 -1.26 7.17 6.66
C TRP A 206 0.06 7.53 5.96
N ALA A 207 0.36 6.92 4.81
CA ALA A 207 1.51 7.29 4.01
C ALA A 207 1.41 8.74 3.52
N PHE A 208 0.26 9.14 2.95
CA PHE A 208 0.04 10.54 2.56
C PHE A 208 0.02 11.48 3.77
N TYR A 209 -0.56 11.09 4.88
CA TYR A 209 -0.51 11.90 6.10
C TYR A 209 0.91 12.08 6.65
N ASN A 210 1.74 11.04 6.59
CA ASN A 210 3.16 11.18 6.93
C ASN A 210 3.89 12.14 5.97
N LEU A 211 3.50 12.21 4.69
CA LEU A 211 3.99 13.24 3.78
C LEU A 211 3.53 14.65 4.20
N VAL A 212 2.31 14.84 4.73
CA VAL A 212 1.89 16.13 5.31
C VAL A 212 2.85 16.55 6.42
N ASN A 213 3.20 15.62 7.32
CA ASN A 213 4.11 15.89 8.42
C ASN A 213 5.53 16.24 7.96
N VAL A 214 6.01 15.59 6.88
CA VAL A 214 7.28 15.92 6.24
C VAL A 214 7.22 17.31 5.59
N TYR A 215 6.19 17.58 4.78
CA TYR A 215 6.07 18.81 3.99
C TYR A 215 5.77 20.04 4.83
N ARG A 216 5.16 19.89 6.02
CA ARG A 216 4.97 21.01 6.95
C ARG A 216 6.28 21.75 7.27
N GLN A 217 7.40 21.04 7.20
CA GLN A 217 8.74 21.59 7.41
C GLN A 217 9.53 21.79 6.10
N LEU A 218 9.39 20.90 5.11
CA LEU A 218 10.19 20.97 3.88
C LEU A 218 9.58 21.81 2.75
N ALA A 219 8.26 21.79 2.59
CA ALA A 219 7.54 22.37 1.47
C ALA A 219 6.06 22.61 1.84
N PRO A 220 5.75 23.60 2.71
CA PRO A 220 4.40 23.80 3.24
C PRO A 220 3.31 23.95 2.16
N GLU A 221 3.67 24.45 0.99
CA GLU A 221 2.82 24.55 -0.20
C GLU A 221 2.29 23.19 -0.71
N LEU A 222 2.95 22.08 -0.37
CA LEU A 222 2.52 20.72 -0.73
C LEU A 222 1.59 20.08 0.31
N CYS A 223 1.43 20.69 1.51
CA CYS A 223 0.60 20.12 2.57
C CYS A 223 -0.85 19.92 2.13
N LEU A 224 -1.46 20.91 1.47
CA LEU A 224 -2.85 20.81 1.00
C LEU A 224 -3.05 19.66 0.01
N ALA A 225 -2.10 19.45 -0.91
CA ALA A 225 -2.15 18.33 -1.85
C ALA A 225 -1.99 16.98 -1.13
N ALA A 226 -1.06 16.89 -0.16
CA ALA A 226 -0.85 15.68 0.62
C ALA A 226 -2.07 15.34 1.49
N GLU A 227 -2.69 16.34 2.13
CA GLU A 227 -3.92 16.18 2.92
C GLU A 227 -5.08 15.71 2.05
N TYR A 228 -5.25 16.32 0.87
CA TYR A 228 -6.25 15.90 -0.11
C TYR A 228 -6.08 14.42 -0.50
N TYR A 229 -4.86 13.98 -0.85
CA TYR A 229 -4.63 12.57 -1.20
C TYR A 229 -4.80 11.62 -0.01
N ALA A 230 -4.53 12.08 1.20
CA ALA A 230 -4.77 11.32 2.42
C ALA A 230 -6.29 11.09 2.62
N GLU A 231 -7.11 12.14 2.49
CA GLU A 231 -8.59 12.04 2.57
C GLU A 231 -9.17 11.18 1.43
N VAL A 232 -8.70 11.38 0.19
CA VAL A 232 -9.16 10.59 -0.97
C VAL A 232 -8.86 9.11 -0.76
N SER A 233 -7.63 8.76 -0.40
CA SER A 233 -7.25 7.37 -0.16
C SER A 233 -7.96 6.76 1.05
N TYR A 234 -8.29 7.56 2.07
CA TYR A 234 -9.13 7.12 3.18
C TYR A 234 -10.55 6.79 2.71
N THR A 235 -11.14 7.67 1.92
CA THR A 235 -12.47 7.48 1.32
C THR A 235 -12.50 6.21 0.47
N MET A 236 -11.42 5.91 -0.25
CA MET A 236 -11.28 4.65 -1.00
C MET A 236 -11.33 3.41 -0.10
N VAL A 237 -10.73 3.44 1.09
CA VAL A 237 -10.59 2.25 1.96
C VAL A 237 -11.70 2.08 2.99
N VAL A 238 -12.19 3.17 3.56
CA VAL A 238 -13.25 3.18 4.59
C VAL A 238 -14.63 3.31 3.94
N GLY A 239 -14.71 3.98 2.80
CA GLY A 239 -15.91 4.12 2.01
C GLY A 239 -16.73 5.38 2.30
N GLU A 240 -16.22 6.24 3.17
CA GLU A 240 -16.78 7.51 3.61
C GLU A 240 -15.60 8.45 3.98
N LYS A 241 -15.87 9.75 4.11
CA LYS A 241 -14.85 10.77 4.43
C LYS A 241 -15.15 11.54 5.72
N GLU A 242 -16.36 11.39 6.23
CA GLU A 242 -16.91 12.12 7.36
C GLU A 242 -16.13 11.84 8.64
N THR A 243 -15.62 10.62 8.84
CA THR A 243 -14.82 10.26 10.02
C THR A 243 -13.31 10.51 9.84
N TRP A 244 -12.87 10.97 8.66
CA TRP A 244 -11.47 11.33 8.42
C TRP A 244 -10.92 12.28 9.51
N PRO A 245 -11.54 13.43 9.84
CA PRO A 245 -10.97 14.35 10.83
C PRO A 245 -10.75 13.72 12.22
N GLU A 246 -11.64 12.80 12.63
CA GLU A 246 -11.60 12.14 13.94
C GLU A 246 -10.44 11.15 14.07
N VAL A 247 -10.19 10.38 13.00
CA VAL A 247 -9.09 9.39 12.96
C VAL A 247 -7.71 10.04 13.13
N PHE A 248 -7.54 11.29 12.65
CA PHE A 248 -6.26 11.99 12.75
C PHE A 248 -6.12 12.82 14.02
N SER A 249 -7.20 13.45 14.48
CA SER A 249 -7.20 14.18 15.76
C SER A 249 -6.87 13.29 16.97
N SER A 250 -7.17 11.99 16.88
CA SER A 250 -6.85 10.98 17.91
C SER A 250 -5.44 10.37 17.80
N SER A 251 -4.71 10.69 16.74
CA SER A 251 -3.35 10.17 16.46
C SER A 251 -2.24 11.23 16.66
N SER A 252 -2.61 12.40 17.18
CA SER A 252 -1.74 13.56 17.42
C SER A 252 -1.24 13.61 18.87
#